data_AF-A0A9D1SD71-F1
#
_entry.id   AF-A0A9D1SD71-F1
#
_cell.length_a   1.000
_cell.length_b   1.000
_cell.length_c   1.000
_cell.angle_alpha   90.00
_cell.angle_beta   90.00
_cell.angle_gamma   90.00
#
_symmetry.space_group_name_H-M   'P 1'
#
loop_
_entity.id
_entity.type
_entity.pdbx_description
1 polymer ?
#
loop_
_entity_poly.entity_id
_entity_poly.type
_entity_poly.pdbx_seq_one_letter_code
_entity_poly.pdbx_strand_id
1 'polypeptide(L)'
;MTKLFITIVFPVWALSAQEGLRAFLLPLWPMYVLFAALVLADLRLGVRAARLRGEVVRRSRAWRRTLSKYIDYCCVVTACKMFDDFIVSQYSVPLVYISFCLVLAWVELDSVFSNFGELHGINVLKAVKQFINEKISIDLPEKKDRRDADK
;
A
#
# COMPACT_ATOMS: atom_id res chain seq x y z
N MET A 1 28.66 -25.71 35.03
CA MET A 1 27.33 -25.70 34.39
C MET A 1 26.95 -24.32 33.85
N THR A 2 27.10 -23.23 34.62
CA THR A 2 26.74 -21.85 34.20
C THR A 2 27.48 -21.35 32.95
N LYS A 3 28.79 -21.63 32.82
CA LYS A 3 29.58 -21.22 31.65
C LYS A 3 29.16 -21.94 30.36
N LEU A 4 28.87 -23.24 30.41
CA LEU A 4 28.40 -24.01 29.24
C LEU A 4 27.04 -23.49 28.73
N PHE A 5 26.15 -23.12 29.65
CA PHE A 5 24.82 -22.59 29.34
C PHE A 5 24.91 -21.21 28.67
N ILE A 6 25.77 -20.32 29.17
CA ILE A 6 25.94 -18.97 28.63
C ILE A 6 26.72 -18.98 27.31
N THR A 7 27.70 -19.86 27.14
CA THR A 7 28.56 -19.87 25.94
C THR A 7 27.99 -20.67 24.77
N ILE A 8 27.10 -21.64 25.01
CA ILE A 8 26.58 -22.52 23.95
C ILE A 8 25.06 -22.43 23.85
N VAL A 9 24.33 -22.58 24.96
CA VAL A 9 22.86 -22.62 24.91
C VAL A 9 22.28 -21.25 24.55
N PHE A 10 22.67 -20.19 25.26
CA PHE A 10 22.15 -18.84 25.02
C PHE A 10 22.40 -18.33 23.57
N PRO A 11 23.60 -18.47 22.98
CA PRO A 11 23.85 -18.05 21.60
C PRO A 11 23.05 -18.86 20.57
N VAL A 12 22.87 -20.16 20.78
CA VAL A 12 22.06 -21.02 19.89
C VAL A 12 20.59 -20.61 19.91
N TRP A 13 20.03 -20.34 21.09
CA TRP A 13 18.66 -19.83 21.21
C TRP A 13 18.51 -18.44 20.57
N ALA A 14 19.49 -17.55 20.77
CA ALA A 14 19.48 -16.23 20.16
C ALA A 14 19.55 -16.29 18.63
N LEU A 15 20.39 -17.17 18.08
CA LEU A 15 20.47 -17.43 16.64
C LEU A 15 19.14 -17.97 16.09
N SER A 16 18.57 -18.99 16.71
CA SER A 16 17.27 -19.56 16.29
C SER A 16 16.14 -18.53 16.34
N ALA A 17 16.11 -17.68 17.39
CA ALA A 17 15.14 -16.60 17.49
C ALA A 17 15.32 -15.54 16.39
N GLN A 18 16.57 -15.20 16.06
CA GLN A 18 16.89 -14.27 14.98
C GLN A 18 16.41 -14.83 13.63
N GLU A 19 16.67 -16.09 13.34
CA GLU A 19 16.25 -16.69 12.06
C GLU A 19 14.72 -16.78 11.95
N GLY A 20 14.01 -17.09 13.05
CA GLY A 20 12.55 -17.02 13.08
C GLY A 20 12.01 -15.62 12.78
N LEU A 21 12.63 -14.59 13.38
CA LEU A 21 12.26 -13.19 13.13
C LEU A 21 12.54 -12.78 11.69
N ARG A 22 13.69 -13.17 11.13
CA ARG A 22 14.05 -12.87 9.74
C ARG A 22 13.10 -13.56 8.77
N ALA A 23 12.79 -14.83 8.99
CA ALA A 23 11.85 -15.58 8.16
C ALA A 23 10.45 -14.92 8.15
N PHE A 24 10.04 -14.32 9.26
CA PHE A 24 8.76 -13.61 9.34
C PHE A 24 8.79 -12.19 8.74
N LEU A 25 9.84 -11.40 8.99
CA LEU A 25 9.93 -10.00 8.54
C LEU A 25 10.40 -9.83 7.10
N LEU A 26 11.24 -10.73 6.57
CA LEU A 26 11.77 -10.62 5.20
C LEU A 26 10.67 -10.69 4.13
N PRO A 27 9.60 -11.46 4.25
CA PRO A 27 8.50 -11.37 3.29
C PRO A 27 7.74 -10.02 3.36
N LEU A 28 7.79 -9.31 4.49
CA LEU A 28 6.98 -8.11 4.76
C LEU A 28 7.66 -6.80 4.33
N TRP A 29 9.01 -6.77 4.25
CA TRP A 29 9.76 -5.56 3.94
C TRP A 29 9.33 -4.85 2.64
N PRO A 30 8.97 -5.54 1.53
CA PRO A 30 8.56 -4.84 0.31
C PRO A 30 7.31 -4.00 0.53
N MET A 31 6.35 -4.49 1.32
CA MET A 31 5.13 -3.74 1.61
C MET A 31 5.38 -2.58 2.57
N TYR A 32 6.26 -2.75 3.57
CA TYR A 32 6.63 -1.63 4.43
C TYR A 32 7.31 -0.50 3.64
N VAL A 33 8.16 -0.84 2.67
CA VAL A 33 8.80 0.16 1.79
C VAL A 33 7.77 0.80 0.86
N LEU A 34 6.85 0.02 0.30
CA LEU A 34 5.77 0.53 -0.54
C LEU A 34 4.89 1.54 0.20
N PHE A 35 4.42 1.20 1.41
CA PHE A 35 3.61 2.09 2.23
C PHE A 35 4.38 3.34 2.67
N ALA A 36 5.67 3.20 3.01
CA ALA A 36 6.51 4.36 3.29
C ALA A 36 6.58 5.30 2.08
N ALA A 37 6.78 4.75 0.87
CA ALA A 37 6.84 5.54 -0.36
C ALA A 37 5.50 6.26 -0.66
N LEU A 38 4.37 5.54 -0.56
CA LEU A 38 3.03 6.11 -0.80
C LEU A 38 2.70 7.21 0.20
N VAL A 39 2.89 6.96 1.49
CA VAL A 39 2.60 7.92 2.57
C VAL A 39 3.51 9.15 2.49
N LEU A 40 4.76 9.00 2.08
CA LEU A 40 5.67 10.13 1.83
C LEU A 40 5.27 10.91 0.57
N ALA A 41 4.84 10.23 -0.50
CA ALA A 41 4.32 10.88 -1.70
C ALA A 41 3.06 11.69 -1.39
N ASP A 42 2.13 11.12 -0.61
CA ASP A 42 0.92 11.80 -0.12
C ASP A 42 1.28 13.05 0.68
N LEU A 43 2.22 12.95 1.62
CA LEU A 43 2.70 14.12 2.37
C LEU A 43 3.29 15.20 1.46
N ARG A 44 4.11 14.82 0.47
CA ARG A 44 4.76 15.77 -0.45
C ARG A 44 3.74 16.50 -1.31
N LEU A 45 2.77 15.78 -1.87
CA LEU A 45 1.75 16.36 -2.74
C LEU A 45 0.72 17.15 -1.93
N GLY A 46 0.25 16.63 -0.80
CA GLY A 46 -0.68 17.31 0.09
C GLY A 46 -0.13 18.62 0.65
N VAL A 47 1.16 18.67 1.00
CA VAL A 47 1.79 19.95 1.44
C VAL A 47 1.85 20.96 0.29
N ARG A 48 2.09 20.53 -0.95
CA ARG A 48 2.09 21.43 -2.11
C ARG A 48 0.68 21.91 -2.44
N ALA A 49 -0.31 21.03 -2.42
CA ALA A 49 -1.72 21.37 -2.65
C ALA A 49 -2.24 22.36 -1.59
N ALA A 50 -1.94 22.12 -0.31
CA ALA A 50 -2.31 23.03 0.78
C ALA A 50 -1.64 24.41 0.65
N ARG A 51 -0.39 24.47 0.17
CA ARG A 51 0.28 25.75 -0.12
C ARG A 51 -0.37 26.51 -1.27
N LEU A 52 -0.82 25.82 -2.32
CA LEU A 52 -1.57 26.45 -3.41
C LEU A 52 -2.89 27.07 -2.91
N ARG A 53 -3.56 26.42 -1.95
CA ARG A 53 -4.75 26.96 -1.27
C ARG A 53 -4.47 28.11 -0.30
N GLY A 54 -3.21 28.45 -0.04
CA GLY A 54 -2.84 29.46 0.96
C GLY A 54 -3.03 28.99 2.41
N GLU A 55 -3.16 27.69 2.66
CA GLU A 55 -3.34 27.16 4.01
C GLU A 55 -2.02 27.16 4.81
N VAL A 56 -2.10 27.46 6.11
CA VAL A 56 -0.95 27.42 7.01
C VAL A 56 -0.64 25.97 7.41
N VAL A 57 0.31 25.36 6.72
CA VAL A 57 0.73 23.99 7.02
C VAL A 57 1.71 23.95 8.19
N ARG A 58 1.23 23.56 9.37
CA ARG A 58 2.10 23.28 10.53
C ARG A 58 2.84 21.95 10.33
N ARG A 59 4.13 22.01 9.95
CA ARG A 59 4.95 20.81 9.66
C ARG A 59 4.90 19.74 10.75
N SER A 60 4.89 20.13 12.03
CA SER A 60 4.81 19.20 13.16
C SER A 60 3.50 18.37 13.15
N ARG A 61 2.37 18.97 12.77
CA ARG A 61 1.09 18.25 12.68
C ARG A 61 1.09 17.31 11.49
N ALA A 62 1.60 17.76 10.35
CA ALA A 62 1.65 16.97 9.13
C ALA A 62 2.51 15.70 9.34
N TRP A 63 3.72 15.85 9.87
CA TRP A 63 4.60 14.72 10.17
C TRP A 63 4.01 13.73 11.18
N ARG A 64 3.34 14.21 12.24
CA ARG A 64 2.67 13.33 13.21
C ARG A 64 1.58 12.51 12.53
N ARG A 65 0.75 13.12 11.69
CA ARG A 65 -0.31 12.42 10.93
C ARG A 65 0.28 11.36 9.99
N THR A 66 1.34 11.71 9.25
CA THR A 66 2.06 10.80 8.34
C THR A 66 2.66 9.62 9.10
N LEU A 67 3.32 9.87 10.23
CA LEU A 67 3.92 8.82 11.03
C LEU A 67 2.86 7.91 11.66
N SER A 68 1.75 8.46 12.16
CA SER A 68 0.62 7.67 12.65
C SER A 68 0.08 6.74 11.57
N LYS A 69 -0.22 7.24 10.37
CA LYS A 69 -0.65 6.41 9.23
C LYS A 69 0.35 5.28 8.95
N TYR A 70 1.64 5.60 8.90
CA TYR A 70 2.68 4.61 8.60
C TYR A 70 2.76 3.53 9.67
N ILE A 71 2.73 3.90 10.95
CA ILE A 71 2.75 2.95 12.07
C ILE A 71 1.49 2.07 12.02
N ASP A 72 0.31 2.66 11.80
CA ASP A 72 -0.94 1.92 11.71
C ASP A 72 -0.88 0.88 10.56
N TYR A 73 -0.32 1.24 9.40
CA TYR A 73 -0.13 0.30 8.30
C TYR A 73 0.89 -0.80 8.60
N CYS A 74 2.01 -0.47 9.24
CA CYS A 74 2.95 -1.49 9.70
C CYS A 74 2.27 -2.49 10.65
N CYS A 75 1.45 -2.01 11.59
CA CYS A 75 0.70 -2.84 12.52
C CYS A 75 -0.32 -3.74 11.78
N VAL A 76 -1.11 -3.17 10.86
CA VAL A 76 -2.11 -3.92 10.09
C VAL A 76 -1.46 -4.99 9.22
N VAL A 77 -0.43 -4.65 8.45
CA VAL A 77 0.30 -5.58 7.58
C VAL A 77 0.88 -6.75 8.39
N THR A 78 1.45 -6.46 9.55
CA THR A 78 1.99 -7.49 10.46
C THR A 78 0.87 -8.38 11.00
N ALA A 79 -0.23 -7.81 11.45
CA ALA A 79 -1.38 -8.56 11.96
C ALA A 79 -2.00 -9.45 10.87
N CYS A 80 -2.18 -8.95 9.65
CA CYS A 80 -2.71 -9.74 8.54
C CYS A 80 -1.82 -10.95 8.22
N LYS A 81 -0.49 -10.80 8.29
CA LYS A 81 0.42 -11.93 8.11
C LYS A 81 0.27 -12.97 9.22
N MET A 82 0.13 -12.53 10.48
CA MET A 82 -0.12 -13.45 11.60
C MET A 82 -1.45 -14.20 11.43
N PHE A 83 -2.49 -13.52 10.93
CA PHE A 83 -3.77 -14.15 10.61
C PHE A 83 -3.67 -15.17 9.49
N ASP A 84 -2.90 -14.89 8.42
CA ASP A 84 -2.67 -15.87 7.36
C ASP A 84 -1.92 -17.11 7.89
N ASP A 85 -0.90 -16.91 8.72
CA ASP A 85 -0.13 -18.02 9.31
C ASP A 85 -1.00 -18.86 10.28
N PHE A 86 -1.96 -18.24 10.96
CA PHE A 86 -2.82 -18.91 11.93
C PHE A 86 -4.06 -19.57 11.31
N ILE A 87 -4.78 -18.87 10.44
CA ILE A 87 -6.09 -19.28 9.91
C ILE A 87 -5.98 -19.95 8.54
N VAL A 88 -5.07 -19.44 7.70
CA VAL A 88 -5.02 -19.72 6.26
C VAL A 88 -3.82 -20.63 5.92
N SER A 89 -3.22 -21.29 6.94
CA SER A 89 -2.05 -22.18 6.78
C SER A 89 -2.22 -23.32 5.77
N GLN A 90 -3.45 -23.63 5.39
CA GLN A 90 -3.80 -24.65 4.39
C GLN A 90 -3.75 -24.13 2.94
N TYR A 91 -3.67 -22.82 2.72
CA TYR A 91 -3.63 -22.23 1.39
C TYR A 91 -2.19 -21.85 1.02
N SER A 92 -1.85 -22.08 -0.25
CA SER A 92 -0.52 -21.76 -0.81
C SER A 92 -0.28 -20.27 -1.02
N VAL A 93 -1.32 -19.43 -0.90
CA VAL A 93 -1.26 -17.99 -1.13
C VAL A 93 -1.77 -17.26 0.12
N PRO A 94 -1.03 -16.28 0.66
CA PRO A 94 -1.43 -15.51 1.84
C PRO A 94 -2.54 -14.51 1.46
N LEU A 95 -3.78 -14.98 1.48
CA LEU A 95 -4.95 -14.25 0.97
C LEU A 95 -5.30 -13.03 1.81
N VAL A 96 -5.25 -13.12 3.14
CA VAL A 96 -5.62 -12.01 4.04
C VAL A 96 -4.59 -10.89 3.92
N TYR A 97 -3.30 -11.24 3.93
CA TYR A 97 -2.21 -10.31 3.74
C TYR A 97 -2.30 -9.57 2.41
N ILE A 98 -2.44 -10.28 1.29
CA ILE A 98 -2.47 -9.66 -0.04
C ILE A 98 -3.71 -8.75 -0.18
N SER A 99 -4.89 -9.23 0.21
CA SER A 99 -6.14 -8.47 0.08
C SER A 99 -6.11 -7.17 0.88
N PHE A 100 -5.69 -7.20 2.15
CA PHE A 100 -5.58 -5.99 2.96
C PHE A 100 -4.50 -5.04 2.44
N CYS A 101 -3.34 -5.57 1.98
CA CYS A 101 -2.31 -4.72 1.38
C CYS A 101 -2.84 -3.97 0.15
N LEU A 102 -3.62 -4.63 -0.71
CA LEU A 102 -4.23 -3.99 -1.87
C LEU A 102 -5.22 -2.89 -1.49
N VAL A 103 -6.07 -3.15 -0.48
CA VAL A 103 -7.04 -2.14 0.00
C VAL A 103 -6.32 -0.93 0.59
N LEU A 104 -5.29 -1.13 1.42
CA LEU A 104 -4.52 -0.03 1.99
C LEU A 104 -3.78 0.77 0.92
N ALA A 105 -3.18 0.08 -0.06
CA ALA A 105 -2.50 0.73 -1.17
C ALA A 105 -3.48 1.55 -2.01
N TRP A 106 -4.69 1.03 -2.25
CA TRP A 106 -5.75 1.75 -2.95
C TRP A 106 -6.15 3.04 -2.23
N VAL A 107 -6.37 2.99 -0.91
CA VAL A 107 -6.74 4.17 -0.11
C VAL A 107 -5.66 5.26 -0.20
N GLU A 108 -4.39 4.91 -0.10
CA GLU A 108 -3.31 5.89 -0.21
C GLU A 108 -3.11 6.39 -1.65
N LEU A 109 -3.28 5.53 -2.66
CA LEU A 109 -3.24 5.95 -4.07
C LEU A 109 -4.36 6.96 -4.40
N ASP A 110 -5.57 6.75 -3.87
CA ASP A 110 -6.68 7.69 -4.05
C ASP A 110 -6.35 9.07 -3.46
N SER A 111 -5.76 9.10 -2.25
CA SER A 111 -5.27 10.33 -1.60
C SER A 111 -4.19 11.04 -2.44
N VAL A 112 -3.22 10.29 -2.97
CA VAL A 112 -2.16 10.80 -3.86
C VAL A 112 -2.75 11.39 -5.13
N PHE A 113 -3.68 10.70 -5.79
CA PHE A 113 -4.30 11.18 -7.02
C PHE A 113 -5.17 12.41 -6.80
N SER A 114 -5.88 12.49 -5.68
CA SER A 114 -6.65 13.67 -5.30
C SER A 114 -5.74 14.89 -5.15
N ASN A 115 -4.68 14.80 -4.34
CA ASN A 115 -3.71 15.88 -4.15
C ASN A 115 -2.99 16.25 -5.45
N PHE A 116 -2.65 15.27 -6.30
CA PHE A 116 -2.03 15.52 -7.61
C PHE A 116 -2.96 16.26 -8.56
N GLY A 117 -4.24 15.89 -8.57
CA GLY A 117 -5.24 16.51 -9.43
C GLY A 117 -5.51 17.97 -9.06
N GLU A 118 -5.57 18.26 -7.77
CA GLU A 118 -5.66 19.63 -7.24
C GLU A 118 -4.46 20.49 -7.66
N LEU A 119 -3.25 19.91 -7.67
CA LEU A 119 -2.02 20.61 -8.07
C LEU A 119 -1.98 20.99 -9.55
N HIS A 120 -2.49 20.14 -10.43
CA HIS A 120 -2.38 20.30 -11.88
C HIS A 120 -3.70 20.72 -12.55
N GLY A 121 -4.80 20.85 -11.80
CA GLY A 121 -6.13 21.12 -12.33
C GLY A 121 -6.73 19.99 -13.17
N ILE A 122 -6.13 18.79 -13.11
CA ILE A 122 -6.55 17.62 -13.88
C ILE A 122 -7.28 16.66 -12.94
N ASN A 123 -8.51 16.29 -13.28
CA ASN A 123 -9.18 15.18 -12.62
C ASN A 123 -8.53 13.86 -13.06
N VAL A 124 -7.46 13.42 -12.37
CA VAL A 124 -6.68 12.21 -12.73
C VAL A 124 -7.59 11.00 -12.92
N LEU A 125 -8.60 10.86 -12.07
CA LEU A 125 -9.56 9.76 -12.16
C LEU A 125 -10.41 9.81 -13.44
N LYS A 126 -10.72 11.01 -13.93
CA LYS A 126 -11.40 11.23 -15.21
C LYS A 126 -10.46 10.97 -16.39
N ALA A 127 -9.20 11.37 -16.28
CA ALA A 127 -8.17 11.10 -17.29
C ALA A 127 -7.91 9.58 -17.42
N VAL A 128 -7.73 8.88 -16.30
CA VAL A 128 -7.56 7.41 -16.28
C VAL A 128 -8.79 6.71 -16.86
N LYS A 129 -10.01 7.14 -16.50
CA LYS A 129 -11.24 6.59 -17.11
C LYS A 129 -11.29 6.81 -18.63
N GLN A 130 -10.87 7.97 -19.11
CA GLN A 130 -10.79 8.24 -20.55
C GLN A 130 -9.76 7.33 -21.23
N PHE A 131 -8.55 7.20 -20.68
CA PHE A 131 -7.51 6.30 -21.20
C PHE A 131 -7.95 4.83 -21.24
N ILE A 132 -8.64 4.37 -20.20
CA ILE A 132 -9.17 3.00 -20.15
C ILE A 132 -10.25 2.81 -21.23
N ASN A 133 -11.17 3.76 -21.35
CA ASN A 133 -12.27 3.66 -22.31
C ASN A 133 -11.75 3.74 -23.76
N GLU A 134 -10.73 4.55 -24.02
CA GLU A 134 -10.05 4.66 -25.31
C GLU A 134 -9.31 3.36 -25.69
N LYS A 135 -8.61 2.72 -24.75
CA LYS A 135 -8.01 1.39 -25.00
C LYS A 135 -9.05 0.30 -25.24
N ILE A 136 -10.14 0.29 -24.47
CA ILE A 136 -11.22 -0.68 -24.62
C ILE A 136 -11.94 -0.53 -25.96
N SER A 137 -12.08 0.70 -26.46
CA SER A 137 -12.70 0.97 -27.77
C SER A 137 -11.81 0.62 -28.96
N ILE A 138 -10.48 0.55 -28.79
CA ILE A 138 -9.55 0.02 -29.80
C ILE A 138 -9.64 -1.52 -29.92
N ASP A 139 -9.91 -2.23 -28.81
CA ASP A 139 -9.98 -3.71 -28.78
C ASP A 139 -11.36 -4.29 -29.13
N LEU A 140 -12.41 -3.46 -29.19
CA LEU A 140 -13.73 -3.89 -29.65
C LEU A 140 -13.88 -3.51 -31.13
N PRO A 141 -14.04 -4.49 -32.07
CA PRO A 141 -14.45 -4.15 -33.42
C PRO A 141 -15.82 -3.47 -33.33
N GLU A 142 -15.91 -2.29 -33.95
CA GLU A 142 -17.08 -1.43 -34.04
C GLU A 142 -18.37 -2.26 -34.14
N LYS A 143 -19.20 -2.24 -33.10
CA LYS A 143 -20.50 -2.90 -33.11
C LYS A 143 -21.39 -2.14 -34.09
N LYS A 144 -21.35 -2.55 -35.36
CA LYS A 144 -22.20 -2.05 -36.44
C LYS A 144 -23.65 -2.00 -35.95
N ASP A 145 -24.13 -0.78 -35.77
CA ASP A 145 -25.43 -0.48 -35.20
C ASP A 145 -26.51 -1.05 -36.13
N ARG A 146 -27.27 -2.06 -35.65
CA ARG A 146 -28.43 -2.61 -36.35
C ARG A 146 -29.58 -1.62 -36.23
N ARG A 147 -29.57 -0.56 -37.04
CA ARG A 147 -30.70 0.38 -37.19
C ARG A 147 -31.20 0.58 -38.63
N ASP A 148 -30.82 -0.31 -39.55
CA ASP A 148 -31.28 -0.30 -40.95
C ASP A 148 -32.06 -1.58 -41.34
N ALA A 149 -32.83 -2.16 -40.42
CA ALA A 149 -33.64 -3.36 -40.69
C ALA A 149 -35.14 -3.17 -40.40
N ASP A 150 -35.64 -1.93 -40.49
CA ASP A 150 -37.08 -1.66 -40.54
C ASP A 150 -37.36 -0.46 -41.47
N LYS A 151 -37.00 -0.63 -42.73
CA LYS A 151 -37.52 0.12 -43.89
C LYS A 151 -38.04 -0.88 -44.90
#